data_AF-A0A4P5ZS25-F1
#
_entry.id   AF-A0A4P5ZS25-F1
#
_cell.length_a   1.000
_cell.length_b   1.000
_cell.length_c   1.000
_cell.angle_alpha   90.00
_cell.angle_beta   90.00
_cell.angle_gamma   90.00
#
_symmetry.space_group_name_H-M   'P 1'
#
loop_
_entity.id
_entity.type
_entity.pdbx_description
1 polymer ?
#
loop_
_entity_poly.entity_id
_entity_poly.type
_entity_poly.pdbx_seq_one_letter_code
_entity_poly.pdbx_strand_id
1 'polypeptide(L)'
;MTFNLQFGVNTIGRGRDNTICLADVSLSRHHARIDVSEGKNTITDMQSSNHTFVNEVIIEHANLKSGDLIRCGRVVFKFMNVSLTPSLKSEAENHQTSVIHEFATDNSYTIIQDLLGTSQAINSVLNIRQQDANLRIVDKLKILLEVSKELSSPNEPNKLLDKILDLLFQIMNLDRAAILLVNPQTNNLENKAVKFREEPLADEHFYSKKITNIVRETGNAVLIDNAQADERFEGSESILCQAIHASMCAPLKLRDIVIGVLYVDNLSLSNLYSPEDVEFLAALANQAAIAIDNAELYKKMQEEAVIRNKLERFFPPAVSRKLREEGKFDAIVESEVTALFSDITRFTEMSSRMQPRQVISMLNEYFKLMVEEIVFPFEGTLEKYIGDALVAVWGSPYSRHDDVDRAVRAAIEMQWTVDRMNQKWKQRYGEPIYIHIGLNTGQVAAGNIGSEKLIQYTHTGDTMNVASRICSAANKNEILISQSTFDQLKDRSLPLETIPPVIVKGKTEPLQLYRLHWQEVQSTALSF
;
A
#
# COMPACT_ATOMS: atom_id res chain seq x y z
N MET A 1 41.06 27.08 0.63
CA MET A 1 42.30 26.30 0.42
C MET A 1 43.30 26.71 1.47
N THR A 2 44.05 25.75 2.03
CA THR A 2 45.11 26.02 3.02
C THR A 2 46.44 25.59 2.42
N PHE A 3 47.46 26.44 2.51
CA PHE A 3 48.79 26.18 1.98
C PHE A 3 49.80 26.15 3.12
N ASN A 4 50.54 25.05 3.26
CA ASN A 4 51.61 24.94 4.25
C ASN A 4 52.88 25.62 3.71
N LEU A 5 53.36 26.63 4.42
CA LEU A 5 54.60 27.32 4.06
C LEU A 5 55.81 26.50 4.52
N GLN A 6 56.79 26.31 3.63
CA GLN A 6 58.05 25.67 3.96
C GLN A 6 59.01 26.67 4.60
N PHE A 7 59.91 26.18 5.46
CA PHE A 7 61.00 27.01 5.97
C PHE A 7 61.90 27.47 4.82
N GLY A 8 62.21 28.77 4.74
CA GLY A 8 62.86 29.39 3.58
C GLY A 8 61.88 30.14 2.67
N VAL A 9 62.07 30.03 1.36
CA VAL A 9 61.38 30.87 0.35
C VAL A 9 60.13 30.19 -0.19
N ASN A 10 58.98 30.87 -0.11
CA ASN A 10 57.72 30.44 -0.70
C ASN A 10 57.22 31.50 -1.68
N THR A 11 56.75 31.11 -2.85
CA THR A 11 56.27 32.04 -3.88
C THR A 11 54.79 31.85 -4.17
N ILE A 12 54.07 32.95 -4.44
CA ILE A 12 52.65 32.98 -4.78
C ILE A 12 52.51 33.52 -6.20
N GLY A 13 51.79 32.82 -7.07
CA GLY A 13 51.52 33.31 -8.42
C GLY A 13 50.67 32.37 -9.27
N ARG A 14 50.44 32.80 -10.51
CA ARG A 14 49.75 32.03 -11.56
C ARG A 14 50.66 31.02 -12.27
N GLY A 15 51.98 31.22 -12.20
CA GLY A 15 52.95 30.30 -12.78
C GLY A 15 52.98 28.95 -12.04
N ARG A 16 53.10 27.85 -12.77
CA ARG A 16 53.15 26.48 -12.21
C ARG A 16 54.43 26.20 -11.41
N ASP A 17 55.40 27.09 -11.49
CA ASP A 17 56.68 27.09 -10.79
C ASP A 17 56.64 27.81 -9.42
N ASN A 18 55.48 28.33 -9.01
CA ASN A 18 55.30 28.88 -7.67
C ASN A 18 54.93 27.81 -6.65
N THR A 19 55.36 28.01 -5.40
CA THR A 19 55.00 27.15 -4.26
C THR A 19 53.49 27.14 -4.01
N ILE A 20 52.84 28.29 -4.19
CA ILE A 20 51.38 28.47 -4.13
C ILE A 20 50.92 28.92 -5.52
N CYS A 21 50.50 27.95 -6.33
CA CYS A 21 50.01 28.17 -7.68
C CYS A 21 48.48 28.28 -7.70
N LEU A 22 47.95 29.43 -8.11
CA LEU A 22 46.51 29.65 -8.29
C LEU A 22 46.23 30.13 -9.71
N ALA A 23 45.35 29.43 -10.42
CA ALA A 23 44.97 29.74 -11.79
C ALA A 23 43.96 30.90 -11.88
N ASP A 24 44.28 32.04 -11.26
CA ASP A 24 43.47 33.26 -11.31
C ASP A 24 44.13 34.31 -12.21
N VAL A 25 43.36 34.95 -13.09
CA VAL A 25 43.85 35.94 -14.05
C VAL A 25 44.31 37.23 -13.36
N SER A 26 43.79 37.52 -12.16
CA SER A 26 44.20 38.65 -11.33
C SER A 26 45.56 38.46 -10.64
N LEU A 27 46.15 37.26 -10.73
CA LEU A 27 47.50 36.99 -10.23
C LEU A 27 48.56 37.08 -11.33
N SER A 28 49.70 37.65 -10.96
CA SER A 28 50.89 37.74 -11.82
C SER A 28 51.55 36.37 -11.88
N ARG A 29 52.38 36.11 -12.90
CA ARG A 29 53.10 34.83 -13.00
C ARG A 29 53.92 34.55 -11.74
N HIS A 30 54.60 35.57 -11.21
CA HIS A 30 55.13 35.60 -9.84
C HIS A 30 54.57 36.87 -9.18
N HIS A 31 53.74 36.73 -8.15
CA HIS A 31 53.01 37.84 -7.56
C HIS A 31 53.65 38.30 -6.24
N ALA A 32 53.88 37.39 -5.30
CA ALA A 32 54.49 37.71 -4.01
C ALA A 32 55.42 36.59 -3.55
N ARG A 33 56.36 36.94 -2.68
CA ARG A 33 57.31 36.01 -2.06
C ARG A 33 57.22 36.12 -0.55
N ILE A 34 57.06 34.99 0.14
CA ILE A 34 57.07 34.87 1.60
C ILE A 34 58.35 34.15 2.03
N ASP A 35 59.17 34.83 2.81
CA ASP A 35 60.37 34.28 3.44
C ASP A 35 60.06 33.93 4.91
N VAL A 36 60.20 32.65 5.25
CA VAL A 36 59.93 32.07 6.58
C VAL A 36 61.27 31.72 7.24
N SER A 37 61.62 32.40 8.33
CA SER A 37 62.82 32.11 9.15
C SER A 37 62.47 31.97 10.63
N GLU A 38 63.40 31.47 11.47
CA GLU A 38 63.18 31.23 12.90
C GLU A 38 62.79 32.53 13.64
N GLY A 39 61.48 32.76 13.77
CA GLY A 39 60.90 33.91 14.47
C GLY A 39 60.57 35.13 13.62
N LYS A 40 60.80 35.11 12.30
CA LYS A 40 60.46 36.24 11.41
C LYS A 40 59.93 35.75 10.06
N ASN A 41 58.67 36.09 9.78
CA ASN A 41 58.02 35.85 8.51
C ASN A 41 57.87 37.19 7.78
N THR A 42 58.38 37.29 6.56
CA THR A 42 58.25 38.49 5.74
C THR A 42 57.64 38.17 4.40
N ILE A 43 56.83 39.10 3.87
CA ILE A 43 56.31 39.06 2.52
C ILE A 43 56.86 40.23 1.70
N THR A 44 57.20 39.96 0.45
CA THR A 44 57.73 40.93 -0.51
C THR A 44 56.90 40.84 -1.79
N ASP A 45 56.48 41.99 -2.31
CA ASP A 45 55.82 42.06 -3.61
C ASP A 45 56.86 41.88 -4.72
N MET A 46 56.58 41.00 -5.70
CA MET A 46 57.51 40.69 -6.79
C MET A 46 57.25 41.57 -8.02
N GLN A 47 57.05 42.88 -7.81
CA GLN A 47 56.64 43.86 -8.84
C GLN A 47 55.36 43.41 -9.57
N SER A 48 54.36 43.01 -8.79
CA SER A 48 53.13 42.45 -9.34
C SER A 48 52.26 43.54 -9.98
N SER A 49 51.54 43.20 -11.07
CA SER A 49 50.69 44.16 -11.78
C SER A 49 49.51 44.69 -10.96
N ASN A 50 49.09 43.98 -9.91
CA ASN A 50 47.95 44.36 -9.07
C ASN A 50 48.34 44.73 -7.63
N HIS A 51 49.65 44.79 -7.34
CA HIS A 51 50.23 44.98 -6.01
C HIS A 51 49.78 43.95 -4.95
N THR A 52 50.64 43.72 -3.96
CA THR A 52 50.33 42.91 -2.78
C THR A 52 49.87 43.81 -1.65
N PHE A 53 48.78 43.42 -0.97
CA PHE A 53 48.24 44.14 0.19
C PHE A 53 48.37 43.26 1.43
N VAL A 54 48.71 43.87 2.58
CA VAL A 54 48.60 43.24 3.90
C VAL A 54 47.68 44.11 4.75
N ASN A 55 46.57 43.55 5.24
CA ASN A 55 45.52 44.25 5.98
C ASN A 55 45.05 45.53 5.25
N GLU A 56 44.80 45.42 3.94
CA GLU A 56 44.39 46.51 3.03
C GLU A 56 45.42 47.63 2.80
N VAL A 57 46.66 47.47 3.25
CA VAL A 57 47.77 48.41 2.95
C VAL A 57 48.67 47.84 1.87
N ILE A 58 48.99 48.62 0.83
CA ILE A 58 49.94 48.24 -0.23
C ILE A 58 51.34 48.11 0.39
N ILE A 59 52.02 47.02 0.06
CA ILE A 59 53.36 46.74 0.56
C ILE A 59 54.35 46.50 -0.59
N GLU A 60 55.59 46.95 -0.41
CA GLU A 60 56.73 46.43 -1.15
C GLU A 60 57.41 45.30 -0.36
N HIS A 61 57.52 45.48 0.97
CA HIS A 61 58.02 44.50 1.92
C HIS A 61 57.36 44.70 3.29
N ALA A 62 56.89 43.62 3.94
CA ALA A 62 56.27 43.69 5.25
C ALA A 62 56.53 42.43 6.11
N ASN A 63 56.50 42.58 7.43
CA ASN A 63 56.52 41.44 8.37
C ASN A 63 55.09 40.91 8.55
N LEU A 64 54.92 39.59 8.48
CA LEU A 64 53.65 38.90 8.69
C LEU A 64 53.49 38.42 10.13
N LYS A 65 52.34 38.69 10.72
CA LYS A 65 51.88 38.18 12.02
C LYS A 65 50.71 37.23 11.84
N SER A 66 50.57 36.26 12.75
CA SER A 66 49.43 35.35 12.76
C SER A 66 48.12 36.13 12.84
N GLY A 67 47.20 35.89 11.92
CA GLY A 67 45.95 36.60 11.74
C GLY A 67 45.91 37.59 10.57
N ASP A 68 47.06 37.98 10.00
CA ASP A 68 47.13 38.97 8.93
C ASP A 68 46.46 38.50 7.64
N LEU A 69 45.73 39.40 6.98
CA LEU A 69 45.10 39.16 5.68
C LEU A 69 46.01 39.67 4.56
N ILE A 70 46.38 38.79 3.64
CA ILE A 70 47.23 39.10 2.49
C ILE A 70 46.36 39.05 1.24
N ARG A 71 46.19 40.17 0.53
CA ARG A 71 45.43 40.22 -0.73
C ARG A 71 46.37 40.37 -1.92
N CYS A 72 46.27 39.42 -2.85
CA CYS A 72 47.00 39.38 -4.10
C CYS A 72 45.98 39.41 -5.25
N GLY A 73 45.81 40.55 -5.93
CA GLY A 73 44.72 40.73 -6.88
C GLY A 73 43.34 40.59 -6.20
N ARG A 74 42.53 39.62 -6.65
CA ARG A 74 41.21 39.28 -6.04
C ARG A 74 41.28 38.18 -4.98
N VAL A 75 42.43 37.54 -4.81
CA VAL A 75 42.60 36.43 -3.87
C VAL A 75 43.05 36.97 -2.53
N VAL A 76 42.37 36.55 -1.46
CA VAL A 76 42.71 36.90 -0.07
C VAL A 76 43.16 35.66 0.68
N PHE A 77 44.33 35.74 1.30
CA PHE A 77 44.90 34.72 2.18
C PHE A 77 44.87 35.22 3.62
N LYS A 78 44.81 34.31 4.58
CA LYS A 78 45.02 34.61 6.00
C LYS A 78 46.26 33.88 6.50
N PHE A 79 47.23 34.60 7.02
CA PHE A 79 48.46 34.03 7.57
C PHE A 79 48.20 33.52 9.00
N MET A 80 48.67 32.31 9.34
CA MET A 80 48.47 31.71 10.67
C MET A 80 49.76 31.01 11.12
N ASN A 81 50.29 31.34 12.30
CA ASN A 81 51.35 30.58 12.97
C ASN A 81 50.71 29.53 13.87
N VAL A 82 50.94 28.24 13.59
CA VAL A 82 50.51 27.14 14.44
C VAL A 82 51.70 26.70 15.30
N SER A 83 51.67 27.02 16.60
CA SER A 83 52.61 26.43 17.57
C SER A 83 52.14 25.01 17.90
N LEU A 84 52.88 24.02 17.44
CA LEU A 84 52.65 22.61 17.77
C LEU A 84 53.09 22.35 19.23
N THR A 85 52.17 22.36 20.18
CA THR A 85 52.36 21.66 21.46
C THR A 85 51.88 20.21 21.30
N PRO A 86 52.72 19.20 21.58
CA PRO A 86 52.43 17.82 21.24
C PRO A 86 51.66 17.13 22.37
N SER A 87 50.50 16.58 22.05
CA SER A 87 49.91 15.52 22.87
C SER A 87 49.32 14.43 21.98
N LEU A 88 49.92 13.26 22.15
CA LEU A 88 49.47 11.90 21.82
C LEU A 88 49.64 11.45 20.35
N LYS A 89 50.67 10.62 20.18
CA LYS A 89 50.81 9.67 19.08
C LYS A 89 49.61 8.72 19.08
N SER A 90 48.84 8.73 18.00
CA SER A 90 48.19 7.54 17.46
C SER A 90 48.37 7.57 15.94
N GLU A 91 49.21 6.65 15.49
CA GLU A 91 49.08 5.87 14.26
C GLU A 91 48.79 6.59 12.94
N ALA A 92 49.75 6.44 12.04
CA ALA A 92 49.67 6.82 10.64
C ALA A 92 48.51 6.08 9.95
N GLU A 93 47.48 6.82 9.58
CA GLU A 93 46.51 6.39 8.58
C GLU A 93 46.69 7.21 7.31
N ASN A 94 46.92 6.50 6.20
CA ASN A 94 46.81 6.97 4.84
C ASN A 94 45.53 7.81 4.66
N HIS A 95 45.66 9.14 4.56
CA HIS A 95 44.59 9.96 4.00
C HIS A 95 44.55 9.75 2.48
N GLN A 96 43.84 8.73 2.04
CA GLN A 96 43.10 8.82 0.79
C GLN A 96 41.97 9.84 1.03
N THR A 97 41.98 10.97 0.31
CA THR A 97 40.87 11.91 0.26
C THR A 97 39.61 11.18 -0.23
N SER A 98 38.76 10.72 0.69
CA SER A 98 37.51 10.04 0.32
C SER A 98 36.43 11.07 0.01
N VAL A 99 36.01 11.14 -1.26
CA VAL A 99 34.97 12.05 -1.79
C VAL A 99 33.55 11.65 -1.36
N ILE A 100 33.42 10.54 -0.64
CA ILE A 100 32.16 9.96 -0.17
C ILE A 100 32.10 10.08 1.34
N HIS A 101 31.07 10.75 1.85
CA HIS A 101 30.78 10.82 3.28
C HIS A 101 29.54 9.97 3.58
N GLU A 102 29.70 8.95 4.43
CA GLU A 102 28.61 8.10 4.91
C GLU A 102 28.08 8.61 6.26
N PHE A 103 26.77 8.66 6.39
CA PHE A 103 26.07 9.09 7.60
C PHE A 103 25.17 7.96 8.10
N ALA A 104 25.42 7.52 9.33
CA ALA A 104 24.59 6.53 10.01
C ALA A 104 23.18 7.10 10.25
N THR A 105 22.15 6.33 9.91
CA THR A 105 20.75 6.80 9.97
C THR A 105 20.09 6.60 11.34
N ASP A 106 20.77 5.93 12.28
CA ASP A 106 20.21 5.50 13.57
C ASP A 106 19.83 6.64 14.53
N ASN A 107 20.35 7.87 14.34
CA ASN A 107 19.98 9.05 15.13
C ASN A 107 18.80 9.86 14.57
N SER A 108 18.27 9.50 13.41
CA SER A 108 17.23 10.32 12.71
C SER A 108 15.85 10.25 13.39
N TYR A 109 15.58 9.18 14.15
CA TYR A 109 14.33 9.02 14.91
C TYR A 109 14.27 9.96 16.12
N THR A 110 15.43 10.31 16.70
CA THR A 110 15.55 11.11 17.93
C THR A 110 15.36 12.60 17.67
N ILE A 111 15.77 13.08 16.49
CA ILE A 111 15.71 14.51 16.11
C ILE A 111 14.26 15.02 16.13
N ILE A 112 13.31 14.24 15.62
CA ILE A 112 11.90 14.64 15.56
C ILE A 112 11.24 14.62 16.96
N GLN A 113 11.59 13.65 17.83
CA GLN A 113 11.07 13.61 19.20
C GLN A 113 11.65 14.72 20.09
N ASP A 114 12.94 15.06 19.95
CA ASP A 114 13.56 16.18 20.68
C ASP A 114 13.04 17.55 20.21
N LEU A 115 12.72 17.68 18.91
CA LEU A 115 12.12 18.90 18.35
C LEU A 115 10.63 19.05 18.68
N LEU A 116 9.88 17.95 18.77
CA LEU A 116 8.50 17.96 19.26
C LEU A 116 8.43 18.23 20.78
N GLY A 117 9.49 17.85 21.53
CA GLY A 117 9.62 18.08 22.97
C GLY A 117 10.00 19.51 23.37
N THR A 118 10.54 20.32 22.47
CA THR A 118 11.05 21.68 22.77
C THR A 118 10.04 22.81 22.53
N SER A 119 8.75 22.57 22.81
CA SER A 119 7.72 23.63 22.79
C SER A 119 7.80 24.64 23.95
N GLN A 120 8.77 24.56 24.87
CA GLN A 120 8.83 25.45 26.05
C GLN A 120 10.04 26.41 26.14
N ALA A 121 11.02 26.37 25.24
CA ALA A 121 12.27 27.14 25.43
C ALA A 121 12.60 28.21 24.37
N ILE A 122 11.68 28.57 23.47
CA ILE A 122 11.99 29.52 22.36
C ILE A 122 11.78 31.00 22.75
N ASN A 123 11.28 31.30 23.95
CA ASN A 123 10.92 32.70 24.32
C ASN A 123 12.04 33.55 24.94
N SER A 124 13.28 33.09 25.03
CA SER A 124 14.35 33.97 25.54
C SER A 124 15.69 33.68 24.87
N VAL A 125 16.00 34.47 23.85
CA VAL A 125 17.25 35.23 23.64
C VAL A 125 17.24 35.68 22.17
N LEU A 126 16.67 36.86 21.96
CA LEU A 126 16.79 37.61 20.72
C LEU A 126 18.24 38.08 20.55
N ASN A 127 18.91 37.65 19.47
CA ASN A 127 20.03 38.38 18.89
C ASN A 127 20.09 38.17 17.36
N ILE A 128 19.14 38.81 16.66
CA ILE A 128 19.17 39.65 15.44
C ILE A 128 20.10 39.28 14.24
N ARG A 129 20.86 38.18 14.25
CA ARG A 129 21.53 37.61 13.04
C ARG A 129 21.14 36.17 12.72
N GLN A 130 20.33 35.52 13.56
CA GLN A 130 19.86 34.13 13.42
C GLN A 130 18.47 33.98 12.74
N GLN A 131 17.85 35.07 12.27
CA GLN A 131 16.48 35.03 11.75
C GLN A 131 16.34 34.15 10.49
N ASP A 132 17.29 34.18 9.55
CA ASP A 132 17.20 33.38 8.32
C ASP A 132 17.38 31.87 8.56
N ALA A 133 18.26 31.48 9.49
CA ALA A 133 18.47 30.07 9.85
C ALA A 133 17.28 29.51 10.63
N ASN A 134 16.70 30.29 11.56
CA ASN A 134 15.53 29.88 12.32
C ASN A 134 14.26 29.79 11.45
N LEU A 135 14.08 30.70 10.48
CA LEU A 135 12.98 30.60 9.51
C LEU A 135 13.08 29.30 8.69
N ARG A 136 14.27 28.96 8.19
CA ARG A 136 14.50 27.70 7.46
C ARG A 136 14.22 26.46 8.31
N ILE A 137 14.55 26.47 9.59
CA ILE A 137 14.26 25.36 10.52
C ILE A 137 12.75 25.23 10.74
N VAL A 138 12.04 26.34 10.94
CA VAL A 138 10.58 26.37 11.10
C VAL A 138 9.86 25.91 9.83
N ASP A 139 10.33 26.31 8.64
CA ASP A 139 9.78 25.86 7.36
C ASP A 139 10.02 24.36 7.12
N LYS A 140 11.24 23.86 7.41
CA LYS A 140 11.57 22.42 7.38
C LYS A 140 10.65 21.61 8.32
N LEU A 141 10.36 22.11 9.52
CA LEU A 141 9.46 21.48 10.50
C LEU A 141 7.99 21.49 10.06
N LYS A 142 7.51 22.60 9.53
CA LYS A 142 6.12 22.76 9.08
C LYS A 142 5.81 21.77 7.94
N ILE A 143 6.77 21.54 7.07
CA ILE A 143 6.63 20.61 5.95
C ILE A 143 6.76 19.16 6.41
N LEU A 144 7.64 18.83 7.36
CA LEU A 144 7.63 17.50 8.00
C LEU A 144 6.27 17.18 8.63
N LEU A 145 5.61 18.17 9.25
CA LEU A 145 4.25 18.04 9.77
C LEU A 145 3.19 17.93 8.67
N GLU A 146 3.37 18.60 7.53
CA GLU A 146 2.48 18.53 6.38
C GLU A 146 2.58 17.17 5.67
N VAL A 147 3.80 16.67 5.46
CA VAL A 147 4.08 15.30 5.03
C VAL A 147 3.39 14.34 6.00
N SER A 148 3.65 14.47 7.31
CA SER A 148 3.06 13.64 8.37
C SER A 148 1.52 13.63 8.36
N LYS A 149 0.87 14.77 8.12
CA LYS A 149 -0.59 14.86 7.99
C LYS A 149 -1.10 14.18 6.73
N GLU A 150 -0.39 14.34 5.61
CA GLU A 150 -0.71 13.64 4.36
C GLU A 150 -0.43 12.12 4.45
N LEU A 151 0.48 11.66 5.33
CA LEU A 151 0.68 10.22 5.66
C LEU A 151 -0.58 9.56 6.20
N SER A 152 -1.51 10.36 6.75
CA SER A 152 -2.78 9.88 7.30
C SER A 152 -3.92 9.85 6.27
N SER A 153 -3.68 10.31 5.03
CA SER A 153 -4.69 10.31 3.97
C SER A 153 -4.57 9.05 3.09
N PRO A 154 -5.67 8.35 2.79
CA PRO A 154 -5.68 7.19 1.89
C PRO A 154 -5.49 7.63 0.43
N ASN A 155 -4.29 8.08 0.08
CA ASN A 155 -3.91 8.47 -1.28
C ASN A 155 -3.26 7.29 -2.02
N GLU A 156 -3.35 7.29 -3.36
CA GLU A 156 -2.65 6.31 -4.19
C GLU A 156 -1.12 6.45 -4.02
N PRO A 157 -0.37 5.34 -3.89
CA PRO A 157 1.05 5.36 -3.58
C PRO A 157 1.86 6.21 -4.57
N ASN A 158 1.54 6.17 -5.87
CA ASN A 158 2.26 6.96 -6.88
C ASN A 158 2.08 8.47 -6.68
N LYS A 159 0.85 8.94 -6.38
CA LYS A 159 0.57 10.37 -6.15
C LYS A 159 1.29 10.91 -4.91
N LEU A 160 1.49 10.05 -3.93
CA LEU A 160 2.22 10.37 -2.71
C LEU A 160 3.73 10.55 -3.00
N LEU A 161 4.32 9.70 -3.85
CA LEU A 161 5.72 9.84 -4.27
C LEU A 161 5.97 11.17 -5.01
N ASP A 162 5.10 11.53 -5.95
CA ASP A 162 5.20 12.79 -6.69
C ASP A 162 5.14 14.00 -5.75
N LYS A 163 4.22 13.98 -4.78
CA LYS A 163 4.10 15.03 -3.75
C LYS A 163 5.35 15.12 -2.86
N ILE A 164 5.97 13.99 -2.48
CA ILE A 164 7.21 14.00 -1.70
C ILE A 164 8.32 14.71 -2.49
N LEU A 165 8.44 14.41 -3.78
CA LEU A 165 9.37 15.12 -4.66
C LEU A 165 9.01 16.60 -4.79
N ASP A 166 7.73 16.96 -4.88
CA ASP A 166 7.31 18.36 -4.92
C ASP A 166 7.79 19.15 -3.71
N LEU A 167 7.65 18.58 -2.52
CA LEU A 167 8.08 19.21 -1.26
C LEU A 167 9.61 19.31 -1.16
N LEU A 168 10.34 18.29 -1.63
CA LEU A 168 11.80 18.35 -1.70
C LEU A 168 12.31 19.53 -2.52
N PHE A 169 11.72 19.76 -3.70
CA PHE A 169 12.09 20.88 -4.57
C PHE A 169 11.75 22.26 -3.99
N GLN A 170 10.78 22.34 -3.08
CA GLN A 170 10.45 23.59 -2.38
C GLN A 170 11.45 23.94 -1.28
N ILE A 171 12.01 22.93 -0.61
CA ILE A 171 12.86 23.10 0.58
C ILE A 171 14.34 23.15 0.23
N MET A 172 14.74 22.33 -0.73
CA MET A 172 16.14 22.10 -1.07
C MET A 172 16.44 22.62 -2.47
N ASN A 173 17.64 23.15 -2.67
CA ASN A 173 18.08 23.63 -3.98
C ASN A 173 18.55 22.47 -4.86
N LEU A 174 17.58 21.70 -5.38
CA LEU A 174 17.81 20.50 -6.20
C LEU A 174 17.53 20.77 -7.68
N ASP A 175 18.33 20.20 -8.56
CA ASP A 175 18.03 20.22 -10.01
C ASP A 175 17.24 18.95 -10.40
N ARG A 176 17.53 17.81 -9.75
CA ARG A 176 16.90 16.52 -10.06
C ARG A 176 16.71 15.68 -8.80
N ALA A 177 15.60 14.93 -8.74
CA ALA A 177 15.32 13.97 -7.67
C ALA A 177 14.62 12.71 -8.20
N ALA A 178 14.92 11.56 -7.60
CA ALA A 178 14.33 10.27 -7.94
C ALA A 178 14.05 9.43 -6.70
N ILE A 179 12.91 8.76 -6.69
CA ILE A 179 12.57 7.72 -5.73
C ILE A 179 12.62 6.36 -6.43
N LEU A 180 13.45 5.49 -5.89
CA LEU A 180 13.71 4.14 -6.37
C LEU A 180 13.20 3.14 -5.33
N LEU A 181 12.34 2.21 -5.71
CA LEU A 181 11.88 1.14 -4.81
C LEU A 181 12.46 -0.20 -5.24
N VAL A 182 12.73 -1.06 -4.26
CA VAL A 182 13.18 -2.42 -4.51
C VAL A 182 12.01 -3.23 -5.06
N ASN A 183 12.16 -3.79 -6.26
CA ASN A 183 11.17 -4.73 -6.78
C ASN A 183 11.32 -6.09 -6.06
N PRO A 184 10.26 -6.62 -5.43
CA PRO A 184 10.32 -7.90 -4.71
C PRO A 184 10.69 -9.11 -5.58
N GLN A 185 10.45 -9.05 -6.89
CA GLN A 185 10.69 -10.16 -7.82
C GLN A 185 12.11 -10.15 -8.41
N THR A 186 12.62 -8.96 -8.76
CA THR A 186 13.93 -8.82 -9.42
C THR A 186 15.04 -8.44 -8.42
N ASN A 187 14.67 -8.05 -7.20
CA ASN A 187 15.55 -7.52 -6.15
C ASN A 187 16.41 -6.32 -6.60
N ASN A 188 15.97 -5.63 -7.66
CA ASN A 188 16.64 -4.47 -8.23
C ASN A 188 15.86 -3.20 -7.89
N LEU A 189 16.57 -2.08 -7.82
CA LEU A 189 15.97 -0.76 -7.67
C LEU A 189 15.32 -0.33 -8.99
N GLU A 190 14.03 0.01 -8.93
CA GLU A 190 13.24 0.48 -10.06
C GLU A 190 12.72 1.89 -9.81
N ASN A 191 12.72 2.73 -10.85
CA ASN A 191 12.17 4.09 -10.78
C ASN A 191 10.67 4.04 -10.51
N LYS A 192 10.23 4.76 -9.49
CA LYS A 192 8.80 4.93 -9.18
C LYS A 192 8.33 6.37 -9.31
N ALA A 193 9.19 7.34 -9.01
CA ALA A 193 8.91 8.75 -9.25
C ALA A 193 10.22 9.49 -9.56
N VAL A 194 10.14 10.45 -10.48
CA VAL A 194 11.26 11.29 -10.91
C VAL A 194 10.76 12.71 -11.09
N LYS A 195 11.57 13.69 -10.67
CA LYS A 195 11.28 15.11 -10.87
C LYS A 195 12.53 15.88 -11.26
N PHE A 196 12.36 16.81 -12.19
CA PHE A 196 13.40 17.72 -12.68
C PHE A 196 12.96 19.19 -12.45
N ARG A 197 13.93 20.08 -12.24
CA ARG A 197 13.70 21.53 -12.16
C ARG A 197 13.35 22.14 -13.53
N GLU A 198 14.04 21.68 -14.56
CA GLU A 198 13.87 22.09 -15.96
C GLU A 198 13.53 20.86 -16.82
N GLU A 199 12.85 21.04 -17.95
CA GLU A 199 12.43 19.91 -18.79
C GLU A 199 13.64 19.06 -19.25
N PRO A 200 13.55 17.72 -19.16
CA PRO A 200 14.70 16.85 -19.42
C PRO A 200 15.09 16.89 -20.91
N LEU A 201 16.39 17.03 -21.19
CA LEU A 201 16.93 17.05 -22.55
C LEU A 201 17.04 15.65 -23.19
N ALA A 202 17.24 14.60 -22.39
CA ALA A 202 17.13 13.19 -22.76
C ALA A 202 17.49 12.34 -21.53
N ASP A 203 16.72 11.29 -21.30
CA ASP A 203 16.94 10.19 -20.34
C ASP A 203 16.27 10.32 -18.95
N GLU A 204 15.48 9.29 -18.61
CA GLU A 204 14.84 9.10 -17.30
C GLU A 204 15.85 8.60 -16.24
N HIS A 205 17.02 8.10 -16.67
CA HIS A 205 18.03 7.50 -15.79
C HIS A 205 19.22 8.44 -15.55
N PHE A 206 19.05 9.40 -14.63
CA PHE A 206 20.08 10.41 -14.35
C PHE A 206 20.96 10.13 -13.12
N TYR A 207 20.70 9.05 -12.38
CA TYR A 207 21.36 8.70 -11.12
C TYR A 207 22.41 7.60 -11.28
N SER A 208 23.42 7.58 -10.39
CA SER A 208 24.45 6.54 -10.39
C SER A 208 23.98 5.26 -9.68
N LYS A 209 23.90 4.16 -10.43
CA LYS A 209 23.56 2.82 -9.89
C LYS A 209 24.52 2.38 -8.77
N LYS A 210 25.79 2.79 -8.83
CA LYS A 210 26.78 2.46 -7.80
C LYS A 210 26.44 3.13 -6.48
N ILE A 211 26.06 4.41 -6.49
CA ILE A 211 25.68 5.17 -5.29
C ILE A 211 24.40 4.58 -4.69
N THR A 212 23.38 4.35 -5.52
CA THR A 212 22.10 3.83 -5.05
C THR A 212 22.23 2.43 -4.47
N ASN A 213 23.09 1.58 -5.03
CA ASN A 213 23.35 0.25 -4.50
C ASN A 213 24.14 0.27 -3.19
N ILE A 214 25.13 1.15 -3.06
CA ILE A 214 25.87 1.34 -1.79
C ILE A 214 24.87 1.70 -0.68
N VAL A 215 24.03 2.70 -0.89
CA VAL A 215 23.03 3.14 0.11
C VAL A 215 22.03 2.05 0.44
N ARG A 216 21.62 1.25 -0.56
CA ARG A 216 20.75 0.08 -0.35
C ARG A 216 21.40 -0.98 0.53
N GLU A 217 22.69 -1.24 0.32
CA GLU A 217 23.43 -2.31 1.01
C GLU A 217 23.89 -1.91 2.41
N THR A 218 24.36 -0.67 2.57
CA THR A 218 24.81 -0.15 3.87
C THR A 218 23.66 0.31 4.74
N GLY A 219 22.56 0.78 4.15
CA GLY A 219 21.48 1.45 4.89
C GLY A 219 21.88 2.81 5.46
N ASN A 220 22.99 3.38 4.98
CA ASN A 220 23.51 4.69 5.38
C ASN A 220 23.27 5.72 4.27
N ALA A 221 23.05 6.97 4.67
CA ALA A 221 22.95 8.06 3.71
C ALA A 221 24.35 8.45 3.20
N VAL A 222 24.44 8.87 1.94
CA VAL A 222 25.69 9.20 1.26
C VAL A 222 25.64 10.63 0.72
N LEU A 223 26.70 11.40 0.98
CA LEU A 223 26.97 12.70 0.36
C LEU A 223 28.20 12.61 -0.55
N ILE A 224 28.12 13.29 -1.69
CA ILE A 224 29.20 13.43 -2.65
C ILE A 224 29.34 14.90 -3.04
N ASP A 225 30.50 15.48 -2.76
CA ASP A 225 30.77 16.92 -2.95
C ASP A 225 31.51 17.26 -4.26
N ASN A 226 32.14 16.25 -4.91
CA ASN A 226 32.81 16.44 -6.20
C ASN A 226 33.04 15.11 -6.95
N ALA A 227 32.02 14.60 -7.64
CA ALA A 227 32.09 13.31 -8.33
C ALA A 227 33.14 13.23 -9.46
N GLN A 228 33.59 14.36 -10.01
CA GLN A 228 34.55 14.42 -11.11
C GLN A 228 36.01 14.19 -10.69
N ALA A 229 36.32 14.28 -9.38
CA ALA A 229 37.71 14.25 -8.88
C ALA A 229 38.16 12.88 -8.30
N ASP A 230 37.34 11.82 -8.39
CA ASP A 230 37.61 10.52 -7.75
C ASP A 230 37.91 9.41 -8.78
N GLU A 231 39.14 8.88 -8.74
CA GLU A 231 39.63 7.77 -9.59
C GLU A 231 38.81 6.47 -9.45
N ARG A 232 38.09 6.25 -8.34
CA ARG A 232 37.26 5.04 -8.11
C ARG A 232 36.00 4.97 -8.99
N PHE A 233 35.78 5.99 -9.80
CA PHE A 233 34.67 6.10 -10.74
C PHE A 233 35.13 6.15 -12.21
N GLU A 234 36.45 6.08 -12.48
CA GLU A 234 36.97 5.84 -13.83
C GLU A 234 36.48 4.46 -14.31
N GLY A 235 35.64 4.46 -15.36
CA GLY A 235 35.15 3.25 -16.02
C GLY A 235 33.65 2.95 -15.87
N SER A 236 32.88 3.78 -15.16
CA SER A 236 31.41 3.67 -15.18
C SER A 236 30.85 4.55 -16.30
N GLU A 237 30.39 3.98 -17.41
CA GLU A 237 29.79 4.72 -18.55
C GLU A 237 28.67 5.71 -18.14
N SER A 238 28.06 5.53 -16.96
CA SER A 238 27.02 6.42 -16.42
C SER A 238 27.52 7.70 -15.71
N ILE A 239 28.83 7.88 -15.47
CA ILE A 239 29.38 9.10 -14.85
C ILE A 239 30.03 10.02 -15.90
N LEU A 240 30.35 9.49 -17.08
CA LEU A 240 30.90 10.26 -18.21
C LEU A 240 29.87 11.13 -18.94
N CYS A 241 28.57 10.94 -18.71
CA CYS A 241 27.54 11.66 -19.48
C CYS A 241 26.87 12.85 -18.79
N GLN A 242 26.96 13.06 -17.47
CA GLN A 242 26.24 14.17 -16.83
C GLN A 242 27.04 14.74 -15.67
N ALA A 243 27.34 16.04 -15.73
CA ALA A 243 28.19 16.78 -14.80
C ALA A 243 27.55 16.91 -13.40
N ILE A 244 27.59 15.83 -12.61
CA ILE A 244 27.14 15.83 -11.21
C ILE A 244 28.19 16.56 -10.37
N HIS A 245 27.84 17.73 -9.86
CA HIS A 245 28.74 18.55 -9.03
C HIS A 245 28.55 18.26 -7.55
N ALA A 246 27.32 18.02 -7.10
CA ALA A 246 27.00 17.56 -5.75
C ALA A 246 25.77 16.64 -5.76
N SER A 247 25.80 15.53 -5.00
CA SER A 247 24.66 14.60 -4.89
C SER A 247 24.50 14.04 -3.49
N MET A 248 23.26 13.77 -3.10
CA MET A 248 22.91 13.05 -1.88
C MET A 248 22.01 11.87 -2.18
N CYS A 249 22.17 10.80 -1.41
CA CYS A 249 21.33 9.62 -1.51
C CYS A 249 20.98 9.14 -0.11
N ALA A 250 19.69 9.01 0.19
CA ALA A 250 19.19 8.54 1.47
C ALA A 250 18.40 7.24 1.31
N PRO A 251 18.52 6.29 2.24
CA PRO A 251 17.74 5.07 2.20
C PRO A 251 16.29 5.34 2.61
N LEU A 252 15.34 4.72 1.91
CA LEU A 252 13.97 4.56 2.37
C LEU A 252 13.93 3.34 3.28
N LYS A 253 14.06 3.56 4.59
CA LYS A 253 14.18 2.47 5.58
C LYS A 253 12.86 2.28 6.32
N LEU A 254 12.33 1.06 6.26
CA LEU A 254 11.22 0.62 7.10
C LEU A 254 11.79 -0.28 8.20
N ARG A 255 11.83 0.24 9.44
CA ARG A 255 12.52 -0.42 10.57
C ARG A 255 14.00 -0.66 10.23
N ASP A 256 14.40 -1.90 9.98
CA ASP A 256 15.76 -2.31 9.60
C ASP A 256 15.90 -2.73 8.12
N ILE A 257 14.83 -2.62 7.34
CA ILE A 257 14.79 -3.06 5.94
C ILE A 257 14.80 -1.84 5.03
N VAL A 258 15.74 -1.78 4.10
CA VAL A 258 15.77 -0.75 3.05
C VAL A 258 14.82 -1.15 1.92
N ILE A 259 13.67 -0.47 1.81
CA ILE A 259 12.66 -0.72 0.78
C ILE A 259 12.93 0.06 -0.51
N GLY A 260 13.88 0.99 -0.48
CA GLY A 260 14.23 1.83 -1.61
C GLY A 260 15.27 2.89 -1.27
N VAL A 261 15.51 3.81 -2.19
CA VAL A 261 16.40 4.96 -1.98
C VAL A 261 15.79 6.23 -2.58
N LEU A 262 16.12 7.37 -1.95
CA LEU A 262 15.81 8.71 -2.40
C LEU A 262 17.11 9.37 -2.85
N TYR A 263 17.23 9.63 -4.16
CA TYR A 263 18.40 10.23 -4.78
C TYR A 263 18.12 11.67 -5.20
N VAL A 264 19.05 12.58 -4.94
CA VAL A 264 18.97 13.98 -5.34
C VAL A 264 20.33 14.50 -5.80
N ASP A 265 20.35 15.42 -6.76
CA ASP A 265 21.58 16.07 -7.21
C ASP A 265 21.43 17.53 -7.67
N ASN A 266 22.58 18.17 -7.85
CA ASN A 266 22.72 19.51 -8.41
C ASN A 266 23.78 19.49 -9.52
N LEU A 267 23.45 20.14 -10.64
CA LEU A 267 24.28 20.24 -11.84
C LEU A 267 25.10 21.54 -11.89
N SER A 268 24.80 22.52 -11.05
CA SER A 268 25.29 23.90 -11.18
C SER A 268 26.32 24.30 -10.13
N LEU A 269 26.27 23.73 -8.91
CA LEU A 269 27.10 24.14 -7.77
C LEU A 269 27.72 22.93 -7.06
N SER A 270 29.03 22.98 -6.78
CA SER A 270 29.74 22.04 -5.90
C SER A 270 29.81 22.57 -4.46
N ASN A 271 29.98 21.68 -3.47
CA ASN A 271 29.96 22.00 -2.03
C ASN A 271 28.70 22.73 -1.53
N LEU A 272 27.55 22.45 -2.14
CA LEU A 272 26.29 23.10 -1.79
C LEU A 272 25.64 22.49 -0.55
N TYR A 273 25.80 21.18 -0.35
CA TYR A 273 25.09 20.44 0.68
C TYR A 273 25.92 20.29 1.94
N SER A 274 25.29 20.51 3.08
CA SER A 274 25.89 20.29 4.39
C SER A 274 25.51 18.89 4.92
N PRO A 275 26.24 18.36 5.94
CA PRO A 275 25.80 17.18 6.67
C PRO A 275 24.35 17.28 7.20
N GLU A 276 23.92 18.46 7.63
CA GLU A 276 22.54 18.71 8.09
C GLU A 276 21.50 18.52 6.99
N ASP A 277 21.87 18.75 5.72
CA ASP A 277 20.98 18.51 4.58
C ASP A 277 20.82 17.01 4.29
N VAL A 278 21.87 16.22 4.54
CA VAL A 278 21.82 14.76 4.44
C VAL A 278 20.95 14.18 5.54
N GLU A 279 21.09 14.66 6.77
CA GLU A 279 20.23 14.27 7.90
C GLU A 279 18.77 14.63 7.63
N PHE A 280 18.50 15.81 7.09
CA PHE A 280 17.15 16.21 6.69
C PHE A 280 16.59 15.31 5.59
N LEU A 281 17.37 15.01 4.55
CA LEU A 281 16.99 14.11 3.47
C LEU A 281 16.69 12.70 4.00
N ALA A 282 17.52 12.19 4.91
CA ALA A 282 17.32 10.88 5.55
C ALA A 282 16.06 10.85 6.43
N ALA A 283 15.78 11.92 7.19
CA ALA A 283 14.55 12.03 7.96
C ALA A 283 13.32 12.00 7.05
N LEU A 284 13.34 12.74 5.93
CA LEU A 284 12.26 12.74 4.96
C LEU A 284 12.12 11.38 4.26
N ALA A 285 13.23 10.73 3.90
CA ALA A 285 13.25 9.41 3.31
C ALA A 285 12.60 8.37 4.25
N ASN A 286 12.88 8.41 5.54
CA ASN A 286 12.24 7.53 6.52
C ASN A 286 10.72 7.79 6.62
N GLN A 287 10.29 9.05 6.61
CA GLN A 287 8.85 9.38 6.59
C GLN A 287 8.17 8.88 5.31
N ALA A 288 8.82 9.08 4.17
CA ALA A 288 8.36 8.56 2.88
C ALA A 288 8.27 7.02 2.89
N ALA A 289 9.23 6.33 3.49
CA ALA A 289 9.22 4.87 3.59
C ALA A 289 7.98 4.35 4.36
N ILE A 290 7.66 4.98 5.50
CA ILE A 290 6.45 4.66 6.28
C ILE A 290 5.18 4.95 5.46
N ALA A 291 5.17 6.06 4.73
CA ALA A 291 4.06 6.47 3.86
C ALA A 291 3.73 5.41 2.80
N ILE A 292 4.77 4.93 2.13
CA ILE A 292 4.68 3.96 1.04
C ILE A 292 4.19 2.62 1.60
N ASP A 293 4.75 2.16 2.71
CA ASP A 293 4.33 0.92 3.38
C ASP A 293 2.85 0.98 3.80
N ASN A 294 2.42 2.08 4.42
CA ASN A 294 1.02 2.28 4.81
C ASN A 294 0.09 2.24 3.59
N ALA A 295 0.43 2.94 2.50
CA ALA A 295 -0.39 2.96 1.29
C ALA A 295 -0.52 1.57 0.64
N GLU A 296 0.57 0.79 0.61
CA GLU A 296 0.56 -0.59 0.12
C GLU A 296 -0.28 -1.51 1.02
N LEU A 297 -0.16 -1.39 2.33
CA LEU A 297 -0.97 -2.13 3.30
C LEU A 297 -2.46 -1.83 3.14
N TYR A 298 -2.84 -0.55 3.01
CA TYR A 298 -4.23 -0.16 2.78
C TYR A 298 -4.79 -0.76 1.49
N LYS A 299 -4.01 -0.73 0.40
CA LYS A 299 -4.42 -1.33 -0.88
C LYS A 299 -4.64 -2.84 -0.73
N LYS A 300 -3.70 -3.54 -0.09
CA LYS A 300 -3.80 -4.98 0.14
C LYS A 300 -5.02 -5.34 0.98
N MET A 301 -5.29 -4.57 2.04
CA MET A 301 -6.49 -4.76 2.87
C MET A 301 -7.79 -4.56 2.08
N GLN A 302 -7.85 -3.56 1.19
CA GLN A 302 -9.01 -3.35 0.32
C GLN A 302 -9.21 -4.51 -0.67
N GLU A 303 -8.14 -4.97 -1.31
CA GLU A 303 -8.18 -6.12 -2.23
C GLU A 303 -8.67 -7.39 -1.52
N GLU A 304 -8.14 -7.66 -0.33
CA GLU A 304 -8.54 -8.79 0.51
C GLU A 304 -10.01 -8.67 0.95
N ALA A 305 -10.47 -7.48 1.32
CA ALA A 305 -11.87 -7.23 1.66
C ALA A 305 -12.82 -7.48 0.47
N VAL A 306 -12.42 -7.09 -0.74
CA VAL A 306 -13.19 -7.37 -1.97
C VAL A 306 -13.26 -8.87 -2.25
N ILE A 307 -12.13 -9.59 -2.11
CA ILE A 307 -12.09 -11.04 -2.28
C ILE A 307 -12.99 -11.72 -1.24
N ARG A 308 -12.87 -11.32 0.03
CA ARG A 308 -13.71 -11.84 1.11
C ARG A 308 -15.19 -11.62 0.85
N ASN A 309 -15.60 -10.41 0.47
CA ASN A 309 -16.99 -10.11 0.13
C ASN A 309 -17.51 -10.95 -1.06
N LYS A 310 -16.65 -11.27 -2.03
CA LYS A 310 -17.02 -12.18 -3.13
C LYS A 310 -17.17 -13.61 -2.63
N LEU A 311 -16.30 -14.07 -1.73
CA LEU A 311 -16.35 -15.41 -1.14
C LEU A 311 -17.57 -15.59 -0.22
N GLU A 312 -17.99 -14.55 0.50
CA GLU A 312 -19.19 -14.59 1.35
C GLU A 312 -20.47 -14.88 0.55
N ARG A 313 -20.53 -14.50 -0.73
CA ARG A 313 -21.70 -14.80 -1.59
C ARG A 313 -21.89 -16.28 -1.89
N PHE A 314 -20.89 -17.12 -1.63
CA PHE A 314 -20.99 -18.57 -1.81
C PHE A 314 -21.60 -19.29 -0.60
N PHE A 315 -21.82 -18.58 0.51
CA PHE A 315 -22.38 -19.14 1.73
C PHE A 315 -23.74 -18.51 2.05
N PRO A 316 -24.75 -19.30 2.42
CA PRO A 316 -26.01 -18.76 2.91
C PRO A 316 -25.80 -17.86 4.13
N PRO A 317 -26.51 -16.72 4.26
CA PRO A 317 -26.29 -15.75 5.34
C PRO A 317 -26.35 -16.35 6.75
N ALA A 318 -27.24 -17.32 6.98
CA ALA A 318 -27.37 -18.02 8.25
C ALA A 318 -26.14 -18.85 8.61
N VAL A 319 -25.53 -19.52 7.62
CA VAL A 319 -24.30 -20.31 7.80
C VAL A 319 -23.12 -19.37 8.06
N SER A 320 -22.99 -18.28 7.28
CA SER A 320 -21.93 -17.28 7.51
C SER A 320 -22.03 -16.60 8.87
N ARG A 321 -23.26 -16.32 9.34
CA ARG A 321 -23.49 -15.74 10.67
C ARG A 321 -23.00 -16.67 11.76
N LYS A 322 -23.46 -17.93 11.74
CA LYS A 322 -23.05 -18.91 12.75
C LYS A 322 -21.55 -19.20 12.71
N LEU A 323 -20.91 -19.18 11.54
CA LEU A 323 -19.46 -19.34 11.42
C LEU A 323 -18.70 -18.21 12.11
N ARG A 324 -19.20 -16.96 12.03
CA ARG A 324 -18.62 -15.82 12.75
C ARG A 324 -18.83 -15.89 14.26
N GLU A 325 -19.95 -16.46 14.70
CA GLU A 325 -20.30 -16.60 16.13
C GLU A 325 -19.48 -17.70 16.82
N GLU A 326 -19.37 -18.88 16.20
CA GLU A 326 -18.80 -20.07 16.82
C GLU A 326 -17.36 -20.38 16.38
N GLY A 327 -16.87 -19.72 15.33
CA GLY A 327 -15.50 -19.85 14.82
C GLY A 327 -15.16 -21.20 14.17
N LYS A 328 -15.96 -22.25 14.39
CA LYS A 328 -15.84 -23.59 13.79
C LYS A 328 -17.21 -24.26 13.62
N PHE A 329 -17.31 -25.13 12.62
CA PHE A 329 -18.49 -25.94 12.29
C PHE A 329 -18.14 -27.45 12.20
N ASP A 330 -17.21 -27.92 13.02
CA ASP A 330 -16.68 -29.30 12.89
C ASP A 330 -17.60 -30.37 13.49
N ALA A 331 -18.61 -29.98 14.27
CA ALA A 331 -19.56 -30.93 14.86
C ALA A 331 -20.74 -31.20 13.91
N ILE A 332 -21.00 -32.49 13.64
CA ILE A 332 -22.27 -32.93 13.08
C ILE A 332 -23.31 -32.81 14.18
N VAL A 333 -24.37 -32.05 13.93
CA VAL A 333 -25.47 -31.83 14.87
C VAL A 333 -26.73 -32.47 14.30
N GLU A 334 -27.39 -33.30 15.10
CA GLU A 334 -28.74 -33.75 14.79
C GLU A 334 -29.71 -32.58 14.97
N SER A 335 -30.48 -32.27 13.93
CA SER A 335 -31.43 -31.17 13.94
C SER A 335 -32.72 -31.63 13.27
N GLU A 336 -33.86 -31.26 13.85
CA GLU A 336 -35.13 -31.38 13.16
C GLU A 336 -35.25 -30.25 12.15
N VAL A 337 -35.57 -30.58 10.89
CA VAL A 337 -35.75 -29.59 9.84
C VAL A 337 -37.03 -29.85 9.06
N THR A 338 -37.62 -28.78 8.53
CA THR A 338 -38.57 -28.85 7.41
C THR A 338 -37.80 -28.59 6.13
N ALA A 339 -37.63 -29.64 5.33
CA ALA A 339 -36.96 -29.59 4.04
C ALA A 339 -37.96 -29.29 2.92
N LEU A 340 -37.65 -28.31 2.08
CA LEU A 340 -38.41 -27.91 0.92
C LEU A 340 -37.58 -28.17 -0.34
N PHE A 341 -38.18 -28.87 -1.30
CA PHE A 341 -37.67 -29.00 -2.65
C PHE A 341 -38.66 -28.30 -3.59
N SER A 342 -38.15 -27.44 -4.46
CA SER A 342 -38.93 -26.78 -5.52
C SER A 342 -38.23 -27.02 -6.85
N ASP A 343 -38.98 -27.44 -7.85
CA ASP A 343 -38.44 -27.80 -9.17
C ASP A 343 -39.30 -27.22 -10.31
N ILE A 344 -38.67 -26.85 -11.43
CA ILE A 344 -39.36 -26.25 -12.58
C ILE A 344 -39.97 -27.37 -13.42
N THR A 345 -41.29 -27.36 -13.55
CA THR A 345 -42.02 -28.37 -14.31
C THR A 345 -41.59 -28.37 -15.78
N ARG A 346 -41.13 -29.54 -16.27
CA ARG A 346 -40.66 -29.77 -17.66
C ARG A 346 -39.48 -28.87 -18.08
N PHE A 347 -38.64 -28.45 -17.15
CA PHE A 347 -37.47 -27.63 -17.46
C PHE A 347 -36.52 -28.23 -18.50
N THR A 348 -36.23 -29.53 -18.43
CA THR A 348 -35.33 -30.19 -19.40
C THR A 348 -35.83 -30.05 -20.84
N GLU A 349 -37.15 -30.17 -21.05
CA GLU A 349 -37.76 -29.98 -22.37
C GLU A 349 -37.63 -28.53 -22.82
N MET A 350 -37.97 -27.58 -21.95
CA MET A 350 -37.89 -26.15 -22.23
C MET A 350 -36.45 -25.69 -22.53
N SER A 351 -35.49 -26.04 -21.66
CA SER A 351 -34.09 -25.62 -21.78
C SER A 351 -33.41 -26.18 -23.02
N SER A 352 -33.83 -27.37 -23.52
CA SER A 352 -33.32 -27.94 -24.78
C SER A 352 -33.61 -27.07 -26.02
N ARG A 353 -34.60 -26.18 -25.93
CA ARG A 353 -35.00 -25.26 -27.01
C ARG A 353 -34.40 -23.86 -26.86
N MET A 354 -33.65 -23.60 -25.79
CA MET A 354 -33.09 -22.29 -25.44
C MET A 354 -31.58 -22.25 -25.68
N GLN A 355 -31.05 -21.05 -25.94
CA GLN A 355 -29.59 -20.86 -25.92
C GLN A 355 -29.07 -20.99 -24.48
N PRO A 356 -27.90 -21.61 -24.24
CA PRO A 356 -27.36 -21.81 -22.89
C PRO A 356 -27.29 -20.53 -22.04
N ARG A 357 -26.92 -19.40 -22.66
CA ARG A 357 -26.88 -18.09 -21.99
C ARG A 357 -28.27 -17.59 -21.55
N GLN A 358 -29.32 -17.91 -22.32
CA GLN A 358 -30.68 -17.57 -21.95
C GLN A 358 -31.18 -18.43 -20.79
N VAL A 359 -30.86 -19.73 -20.78
CA VAL A 359 -31.16 -20.63 -19.66
C VAL A 359 -30.54 -20.11 -18.36
N ILE A 360 -29.27 -19.75 -18.39
CA ILE A 360 -28.57 -19.20 -17.21
C ILE A 360 -29.22 -17.88 -16.76
N SER A 361 -29.53 -16.97 -17.70
CA SER A 361 -30.19 -15.70 -17.35
C SER A 361 -31.56 -15.92 -16.71
N MET A 362 -32.32 -16.89 -17.21
CA MET A 362 -33.63 -17.26 -16.71
C MET A 362 -33.53 -17.86 -15.31
N LEU A 363 -32.64 -18.83 -15.10
CA LEU A 363 -32.39 -19.43 -13.79
C LEU A 363 -31.93 -18.41 -12.76
N ASN A 364 -31.00 -17.51 -13.11
CA ASN A 364 -30.54 -16.47 -12.19
C ASN A 364 -31.68 -15.52 -11.77
N GLU A 365 -32.59 -15.18 -12.69
CA GLU A 365 -33.75 -14.33 -12.38
C GLU A 365 -34.74 -15.06 -11.47
N TYR A 366 -35.02 -16.34 -11.75
CA TYR A 366 -35.87 -17.20 -10.90
C TYR A 366 -35.27 -17.38 -9.50
N PHE A 367 -34.02 -17.85 -9.39
CA PHE A 367 -33.39 -18.12 -8.11
C PHE A 367 -33.22 -16.87 -7.28
N LYS A 368 -32.96 -15.71 -7.89
CA LYS A 368 -32.92 -14.44 -7.18
C LYS A 368 -34.24 -14.19 -6.43
N LEU A 369 -35.38 -14.31 -7.10
CA LEU A 369 -36.69 -14.11 -6.46
C LEU A 369 -36.96 -15.17 -5.39
N MET A 370 -36.74 -16.45 -5.71
CA MET A 370 -36.99 -17.53 -4.75
C MET A 370 -36.15 -17.39 -3.48
N VAL A 371 -34.90 -16.94 -3.60
CA VAL A 371 -33.97 -16.89 -2.47
C VAL A 371 -34.02 -15.56 -1.72
N GLU A 372 -33.89 -14.43 -2.44
CA GLU A 372 -33.80 -13.10 -1.82
C GLU A 372 -35.16 -12.59 -1.31
N GLU A 373 -36.26 -12.92 -2.00
CA GLU A 373 -37.60 -12.43 -1.63
C GLU A 373 -38.41 -13.43 -0.81
N ILE A 374 -38.04 -14.71 -0.80
CA ILE A 374 -38.82 -15.76 -0.11
C ILE A 374 -37.97 -16.56 0.88
N VAL A 375 -37.00 -17.37 0.45
CA VAL A 375 -36.26 -18.24 1.40
C VAL A 375 -35.65 -17.43 2.54
N PHE A 376 -34.91 -16.34 2.27
CA PHE A 376 -34.29 -15.57 3.34
C PHE A 376 -35.27 -14.75 4.19
N PRO A 377 -36.29 -14.06 3.66
CA PRO A 377 -37.28 -13.34 4.48
C PRO A 377 -38.12 -14.26 5.38
N PHE A 378 -38.42 -15.49 4.92
CA PHE A 378 -39.04 -16.52 5.76
C PHE A 378 -38.03 -17.25 6.66
N GLU A 379 -36.79 -16.77 6.73
CA GLU A 379 -35.66 -17.30 7.50
C GLU A 379 -35.32 -18.77 7.24
N GLY A 380 -35.57 -19.23 6.02
CA GLY A 380 -35.04 -20.48 5.52
C GLY A 380 -33.55 -20.35 5.18
N THR A 381 -32.85 -21.47 5.26
CA THR A 381 -31.47 -21.59 4.79
C THR A 381 -31.48 -22.28 3.43
N LEU A 382 -30.99 -21.60 2.40
CA LEU A 382 -30.71 -22.24 1.11
C LEU A 382 -29.61 -23.29 1.33
N GLU A 383 -29.87 -24.55 1.00
CA GLU A 383 -28.86 -25.62 1.10
C GLU A 383 -28.03 -25.68 -0.19
N LYS A 384 -28.69 -25.85 -1.34
CA LYS A 384 -28.07 -25.77 -2.67
C LYS A 384 -29.09 -25.62 -3.79
N TYR A 385 -28.57 -25.34 -4.98
CA TYR A 385 -29.27 -25.52 -6.25
C TYR A 385 -28.91 -26.88 -6.86
N ILE A 386 -29.87 -27.56 -7.45
CA ILE A 386 -29.69 -28.83 -8.17
C ILE A 386 -30.26 -28.65 -9.58
N GLY A 387 -29.45 -28.13 -10.51
CA GLY A 387 -29.95 -27.78 -11.85
C GLY A 387 -30.93 -26.61 -11.75
N ASP A 388 -32.20 -26.86 -12.09
CA ASP A 388 -33.33 -25.95 -11.96
C ASP A 388 -34.08 -26.08 -10.63
N ALA A 389 -33.77 -27.10 -9.84
CA ALA A 389 -34.34 -27.28 -8.52
C ALA A 389 -33.63 -26.45 -7.44
N LEU A 390 -34.39 -26.04 -6.44
CA LEU A 390 -33.95 -25.35 -5.25
C LEU A 390 -34.22 -26.21 -4.02
N VAL A 391 -33.23 -26.30 -3.12
CA VAL A 391 -33.34 -26.99 -1.84
C VAL A 391 -33.15 -25.99 -0.71
N ALA A 392 -34.13 -25.88 0.16
CA ALA A 392 -34.08 -25.02 1.35
C ALA A 392 -34.54 -25.78 2.59
N VAL A 393 -34.04 -25.38 3.75
CA VAL A 393 -34.38 -25.97 5.04
C VAL A 393 -34.73 -24.90 6.07
N TRP A 394 -35.72 -25.20 6.91
CA TRP A 394 -36.05 -24.47 8.14
C TRP A 394 -35.73 -25.36 9.33
N GLY A 395 -35.24 -24.81 10.44
CA GLY A 395 -34.76 -25.59 11.58
C GLY A 395 -33.24 -25.71 11.70
N SER A 396 -32.50 -25.28 10.68
CA SER A 396 -31.04 -25.31 10.68
C SER A 396 -30.45 -24.17 9.83
N PRO A 397 -29.37 -23.51 10.25
CA PRO A 397 -28.57 -23.77 11.45
C PRO A 397 -29.16 -23.20 12.75
N TYR A 398 -30.28 -22.49 12.65
CA TYR A 398 -31.09 -21.98 13.77
C TYR A 398 -32.49 -22.60 13.68
N SER A 399 -33.03 -23.04 14.81
CA SER A 399 -34.38 -23.62 14.90
C SER A 399 -35.33 -22.70 15.64
N ARG A 400 -36.60 -22.70 15.21
CA ARG A 400 -37.73 -22.03 15.86
C ARG A 400 -38.95 -22.93 15.90
N HIS A 401 -39.86 -22.61 16.83
CA HIS A 401 -41.09 -23.37 17.03
C HIS A 401 -42.10 -23.28 15.87
N ASP A 402 -41.92 -22.34 14.93
CA ASP A 402 -42.77 -22.07 13.78
C ASP A 402 -42.08 -22.39 12.44
N ASP A 403 -40.98 -23.15 12.46
CA ASP A 403 -40.22 -23.55 11.26
C ASP A 403 -41.11 -24.17 10.16
N VAL A 404 -42.01 -25.07 10.56
CA VAL A 404 -42.97 -25.74 9.67
C VAL A 404 -43.92 -24.74 9.01
N ASP A 405 -44.53 -23.84 9.79
CA ASP A 405 -45.45 -22.83 9.30
C ASP A 405 -44.76 -21.87 8.33
N ARG A 406 -43.51 -21.46 8.63
CA ARG A 406 -42.71 -20.59 7.76
C ARG A 406 -42.33 -21.26 6.45
N ALA A 407 -41.91 -22.53 6.49
CA ALA A 407 -41.61 -23.30 5.29
C ALA A 407 -42.85 -23.47 4.38
N VAL A 408 -44.02 -23.76 4.97
CA VAL A 408 -45.27 -23.89 4.22
C VAL A 408 -45.70 -22.55 3.61
N ARG A 409 -45.62 -21.44 4.37
CA ARG A 409 -45.90 -20.10 3.83
C ARG A 409 -44.92 -19.71 2.72
N ALA A 410 -43.64 -20.03 2.88
CA ALA A 410 -42.65 -19.82 1.83
C ALA A 410 -43.02 -20.57 0.54
N ALA A 411 -43.47 -21.82 0.63
CA ALA A 411 -43.94 -22.59 -0.52
C ALA A 411 -45.14 -21.93 -1.24
N ILE A 412 -46.09 -21.38 -0.47
CA ILE A 412 -47.23 -20.61 -1.02
C ILE A 412 -46.74 -19.36 -1.74
N GLU A 413 -45.84 -18.59 -1.13
CA GLU A 413 -45.29 -17.38 -1.76
C GLU A 413 -44.41 -17.67 -2.98
N MET A 414 -43.74 -18.83 -3.04
CA MET A 414 -43.04 -19.27 -4.25
C MET A 414 -44.00 -19.42 -5.42
N GLN A 415 -45.16 -20.07 -5.22
CA GLN A 415 -46.18 -20.22 -6.27
C GLN A 415 -46.73 -18.87 -6.73
N TRP A 416 -47.10 -17.98 -5.79
CA TRP A 416 -47.58 -16.63 -6.13
C TRP A 416 -46.52 -15.79 -6.84
N THR A 417 -45.25 -15.91 -6.45
CA THR A 417 -44.15 -15.17 -7.08
C THR A 417 -43.92 -15.65 -8.51
N VAL A 418 -43.97 -16.96 -8.76
CA VAL A 418 -43.91 -17.51 -10.12
C VAL A 418 -45.09 -17.02 -10.97
N ASP A 419 -46.30 -16.98 -10.42
CA ASP A 419 -47.47 -16.47 -11.14
C ASP A 419 -47.31 -14.99 -11.53
N ARG A 420 -46.85 -14.14 -10.60
CA ARG A 420 -46.51 -12.73 -10.88
C ARG A 420 -45.38 -12.60 -11.92
N MET A 421 -44.33 -13.41 -11.79
CA MET A 421 -43.17 -13.39 -12.68
C MET A 421 -43.56 -13.78 -14.12
N ASN A 422 -44.46 -14.75 -14.27
CA ASN A 422 -44.96 -15.22 -15.56
C ASN A 422 -45.61 -14.13 -16.41
N GLN A 423 -46.15 -13.06 -15.80
CA GLN A 423 -46.69 -11.92 -16.53
C GLN A 423 -45.62 -11.23 -17.39
N LYS A 424 -44.40 -11.09 -16.87
CA LYS A 424 -43.25 -10.51 -17.58
C LYS A 424 -42.56 -11.56 -18.46
N TRP A 425 -42.45 -12.78 -17.97
CA TRP A 425 -41.71 -13.84 -18.67
C TRP A 425 -42.38 -14.33 -19.94
N LYS A 426 -43.72 -14.36 -19.97
CA LYS A 426 -44.45 -14.68 -21.20
C LYS A 426 -44.08 -13.76 -22.36
N GLN A 427 -43.82 -12.48 -22.08
CA GLN A 427 -43.37 -11.51 -23.08
C GLN A 427 -41.91 -11.71 -23.51
N ARG A 428 -41.04 -12.12 -22.57
CA ARG A 428 -39.58 -12.21 -22.79
C ARG A 428 -39.13 -13.55 -23.36
N TYR A 429 -39.71 -14.65 -22.89
CA TYR A 429 -39.32 -16.03 -23.21
C TYR A 429 -40.41 -16.81 -23.96
N GLY A 430 -41.59 -16.21 -24.17
CA GLY A 430 -42.68 -16.78 -24.98
C GLY A 430 -43.61 -17.74 -24.24
N GLU A 431 -43.14 -18.39 -23.17
CA GLU A 431 -43.92 -19.35 -22.40
C GLU A 431 -43.79 -19.08 -20.87
N PRO A 432 -44.86 -19.32 -20.09
CA PRO A 432 -44.79 -19.28 -18.63
C PRO A 432 -44.08 -20.53 -18.09
N ILE A 433 -43.39 -20.38 -16.97
CA ILE A 433 -42.88 -21.51 -16.20
C ILE A 433 -43.84 -21.90 -15.10
N TYR A 434 -43.72 -23.11 -14.60
CA TYR A 434 -44.50 -23.61 -13.47
C TYR A 434 -43.58 -24.38 -12.56
N ILE A 435 -43.90 -24.38 -11.27
CA ILE A 435 -43.11 -25.09 -10.28
C ILE A 435 -43.99 -26.07 -9.52
N HIS A 436 -43.34 -27.08 -8.97
CA HIS A 436 -43.94 -28.08 -8.11
C HIS A 436 -43.06 -28.20 -6.87
N ILE A 437 -43.69 -28.35 -5.71
CA ILE A 437 -43.01 -28.21 -4.42
C ILE A 437 -43.34 -29.40 -3.54
N GLY A 438 -42.32 -29.97 -2.89
CA GLY A 438 -42.46 -31.01 -1.88
C GLY A 438 -41.86 -30.58 -0.55
N LEU A 439 -42.59 -30.81 0.55
CA LEU A 439 -42.11 -30.57 1.90
C LEU A 439 -42.14 -31.83 2.76
N ASN A 440 -41.09 -32.02 3.57
CA ASN A 440 -41.05 -33.04 4.60
C ASN A 440 -40.36 -32.53 5.86
N THR A 441 -40.86 -32.92 7.03
CA THR A 441 -40.29 -32.55 8.32
C THR A 441 -39.75 -33.78 9.04
N GLY A 442 -38.55 -33.66 9.63
CA GLY A 442 -37.92 -34.74 10.39
C GLY A 442 -36.47 -34.48 10.72
N GLN A 443 -35.84 -35.46 11.39
CA GLN A 443 -34.44 -35.37 11.81
C GLN A 443 -33.46 -35.47 10.64
N VAL A 444 -32.40 -34.66 10.68
CA VAL A 444 -31.25 -34.70 9.77
C VAL A 444 -29.96 -34.52 10.55
N ALA A 445 -28.87 -35.07 10.00
CA ALA A 445 -27.52 -34.69 10.40
C ALA A 445 -27.14 -33.43 9.63
N ALA A 446 -26.97 -32.31 10.34
CA ALA A 446 -26.52 -31.04 9.79
C ALA A 446 -25.06 -30.82 10.17
N GLY A 447 -24.19 -30.55 9.18
CA GLY A 447 -22.78 -30.36 9.46
C GLY A 447 -21.94 -30.12 8.22
N ASN A 448 -20.66 -29.87 8.47
CA ASN A 448 -19.64 -29.73 7.44
C ASN A 448 -19.31 -31.09 6.82
N ILE A 449 -19.56 -31.26 5.53
CA ILE A 449 -19.14 -32.43 4.75
C ILE A 449 -18.18 -31.97 3.65
N GLY A 450 -17.07 -32.69 3.46
CA GLY A 450 -16.09 -32.38 2.42
C GLY A 450 -14.67 -32.75 2.83
N SER A 451 -13.70 -32.05 2.24
CA SER A 451 -12.27 -32.18 2.54
C SER A 451 -11.77 -30.91 3.22
N GLU A 452 -10.56 -30.94 3.80
CA GLU A 452 -9.94 -29.75 4.42
C GLU A 452 -9.91 -28.50 3.51
N LYS A 453 -9.86 -28.69 2.19
CA LYS A 453 -9.79 -27.61 1.20
C LYS A 453 -11.15 -27.16 0.67
N LEU A 454 -12.19 -27.98 0.83
CA LEU A 454 -13.53 -27.70 0.33
C LEU A 454 -14.55 -28.37 1.24
N ILE A 455 -15.19 -27.56 2.06
CA ILE A 455 -16.20 -27.96 3.02
C ILE A 455 -17.52 -27.32 2.62
N GLN A 456 -18.60 -28.08 2.68
CA GLN A 456 -19.95 -27.59 2.49
C GLN A 456 -20.79 -27.93 3.71
N TYR A 457 -21.48 -26.92 4.26
CA TYR A 457 -22.49 -27.16 5.27
C TYR A 457 -23.71 -27.78 4.60
N THR A 458 -24.10 -28.98 5.02
CA THR A 458 -25.15 -29.76 4.36
C THR A 458 -26.00 -30.52 5.37
N HIS A 459 -27.18 -30.92 4.91
CA HIS A 459 -28.16 -31.68 5.65
C HIS A 459 -28.28 -33.06 5.01
N THR A 460 -27.97 -34.10 5.77
CA THR A 460 -28.03 -35.49 5.31
C THR A 460 -29.00 -36.29 6.17
N GLY A 461 -29.86 -37.06 5.52
CA GLY A 461 -30.81 -37.93 6.20
C GLY A 461 -31.94 -38.40 5.30
N ASP A 462 -32.70 -39.38 5.76
CA ASP A 462 -33.87 -39.88 5.06
C ASP A 462 -34.92 -38.77 4.82
N THR A 463 -35.03 -37.81 5.75
CA THR A 463 -35.91 -36.63 5.65
C THR A 463 -35.72 -35.86 4.35
N MET A 464 -34.46 -35.60 3.94
CA MET A 464 -34.13 -34.88 2.71
C MET A 464 -34.51 -35.69 1.47
N ASN A 465 -34.22 -37.00 1.48
CA ASN A 465 -34.55 -37.90 0.37
C ASN A 465 -36.06 -38.04 0.17
N VAL A 466 -36.83 -38.09 1.26
CA VAL A 466 -38.30 -38.13 1.22
C VAL A 466 -38.84 -36.80 0.67
N ALA A 467 -38.34 -35.66 1.12
CA ALA A 467 -38.76 -34.34 0.59
C ALA A 467 -38.57 -34.24 -0.93
N SER A 468 -37.39 -34.65 -1.42
CA SER A 468 -37.10 -34.69 -2.86
C SER A 468 -38.09 -35.57 -3.63
N ARG A 469 -38.43 -36.75 -3.09
CA ARG A 469 -39.39 -37.67 -3.74
C ARG A 469 -40.82 -37.14 -3.72
N ILE A 470 -41.22 -36.46 -2.65
CA ILE A 470 -42.52 -35.79 -2.56
C ILE A 470 -42.60 -34.70 -3.63
N CYS A 471 -41.53 -33.92 -3.82
CA CYS A 471 -41.45 -32.94 -4.90
C CYS A 471 -41.62 -33.62 -6.26
N SER A 472 -40.89 -34.70 -6.55
CA SER A 472 -41.04 -35.43 -7.83
C SER A 472 -42.43 -36.06 -8.04
N ALA A 473 -43.19 -36.32 -6.98
CA ALA A 473 -44.56 -36.82 -7.05
C ALA A 473 -45.60 -35.71 -7.27
N ALA A 474 -45.25 -34.45 -6.98
CA ALA A 474 -46.11 -33.30 -7.17
C ALA A 474 -46.27 -32.97 -8.66
N ASN A 475 -47.49 -32.68 -9.08
CA ASN A 475 -47.76 -32.22 -10.44
C ASN A 475 -47.48 -30.71 -10.56
N LYS A 476 -47.58 -30.23 -11.80
CA LYS A 476 -47.54 -28.80 -12.13
C LYS A 476 -48.40 -27.98 -11.18
N ASN A 477 -47.83 -26.92 -10.59
CA ASN A 477 -48.49 -26.00 -9.65
C ASN A 477 -49.02 -26.66 -8.38
N GLU A 478 -48.52 -27.82 -7.99
CA GLU A 478 -48.88 -28.45 -6.73
C GLU A 478 -47.83 -28.18 -5.64
N ILE A 479 -48.33 -28.09 -4.41
CA ILE A 479 -47.54 -28.17 -3.20
C ILE A 479 -48.00 -29.42 -2.47
N LEU A 480 -47.10 -30.38 -2.27
CA LEU A 480 -47.35 -31.58 -1.48
C LEU A 480 -46.56 -31.52 -0.17
N ILE A 481 -47.21 -31.86 0.93
CA ILE A 481 -46.58 -31.96 2.25
C ILE A 481 -46.74 -33.38 2.81
N SER A 482 -45.72 -33.85 3.53
CA SER A 482 -45.78 -35.12 4.24
C SER A 482 -46.72 -35.09 5.44
N GLN A 483 -47.12 -36.27 5.92
CA GLN A 483 -47.80 -36.42 7.22
C GLN A 483 -47.08 -35.70 8.36
N SER A 484 -45.76 -35.87 8.49
CA SER A 484 -44.99 -35.24 9.58
C SER A 484 -45.04 -33.71 9.52
N THR A 485 -45.06 -33.14 8.33
CA THR A 485 -45.22 -31.69 8.13
C THR A 485 -46.64 -31.26 8.49
N PHE A 486 -47.65 -32.02 8.05
CA PHE A 486 -49.05 -31.76 8.39
C PHE A 486 -49.32 -31.82 9.89
N ASP A 487 -48.74 -32.79 10.59
CA ASP A 487 -48.95 -32.98 12.03
C ASP A 487 -48.41 -31.79 12.84
N GLN A 488 -47.24 -31.27 12.45
CA GLN A 488 -46.58 -30.15 13.14
C GLN A 488 -47.07 -28.76 12.70
N LEU A 489 -47.77 -28.66 11.57
CA LEU A 489 -48.32 -27.40 11.07
C LEU A 489 -49.34 -26.81 12.04
N LYS A 490 -49.12 -25.57 12.51
CA LYS A 490 -50.00 -24.91 13.48
C LYS A 490 -51.16 -24.21 12.82
N ASP A 491 -50.95 -23.64 11.64
CA ASP A 491 -52.01 -22.98 10.87
C ASP A 491 -52.97 -24.00 10.25
N ARG A 492 -54.05 -24.31 10.98
CA ARG A 492 -55.12 -25.20 10.54
C ARG A 492 -56.14 -24.53 9.61
N SER A 493 -55.98 -23.24 9.30
CA SER A 493 -56.85 -22.55 8.35
C SER A 493 -56.48 -22.82 6.89
N LEU A 494 -55.31 -23.42 6.66
CA LEU A 494 -54.81 -23.72 5.33
C LEU A 494 -55.64 -24.81 4.62
N PRO A 495 -56.00 -24.62 3.34
CA PRO A 495 -56.86 -25.53 2.58
C PRO A 495 -56.08 -26.76 2.12
N LEU A 496 -56.06 -27.77 2.98
CA LEU A 496 -55.32 -29.02 2.78
C LEU A 496 -56.26 -30.17 2.42
N GLU A 497 -55.91 -30.87 1.35
CA GLU A 497 -56.62 -32.06 0.87
C GLU A 497 -55.76 -33.30 1.09
N THR A 498 -56.29 -34.29 1.80
CA THR A 498 -55.66 -35.61 1.94
C THR A 498 -55.71 -36.34 0.60
N ILE A 499 -54.54 -36.72 0.06
CA ILE A 499 -54.47 -37.51 -1.19
C ILE A 499 -54.24 -39.00 -0.89
N PRO A 500 -54.59 -39.93 -1.80
CA PRO A 500 -54.31 -41.34 -1.62
C PRO A 500 -52.82 -41.60 -1.35
N PRO A 501 -52.46 -42.56 -0.48
CA PRO A 501 -51.06 -42.83 -0.15
C PRO A 501 -50.22 -43.12 -1.40
N VAL A 502 -49.08 -42.42 -1.51
CA VAL A 502 -48.21 -42.46 -2.69
C VAL A 502 -47.01 -43.35 -2.40
N ILE A 503 -46.79 -44.36 -3.25
CA ILE A 503 -45.57 -45.17 -3.20
C ILE A 503 -44.45 -44.38 -3.87
N VAL A 504 -43.49 -43.92 -3.06
CA VAL A 504 -42.27 -43.28 -3.57
C VAL A 504 -41.15 -44.30 -3.72
N LYS A 505 -40.33 -44.15 -4.76
CA LYS A 505 -39.21 -45.05 -5.06
C LYS A 505 -38.31 -45.23 -3.82
N GLY A 506 -38.06 -46.47 -3.41
CA GLY A 506 -37.17 -46.77 -2.28
C GLY A 506 -37.81 -46.64 -0.89
N LYS A 507 -39.14 -46.55 -0.80
CA LYS A 507 -39.90 -46.79 0.44
C LYS A 507 -40.78 -48.04 0.26
N THR A 508 -40.82 -48.87 1.30
CA THR A 508 -41.67 -50.07 1.35
C THR A 508 -43.12 -49.73 1.69
N GLU A 509 -43.32 -48.70 2.52
CA GLU A 509 -44.64 -48.23 2.93
C GLU A 509 -45.06 -47.01 2.09
N PRO A 510 -46.32 -46.96 1.60
CA PRO A 510 -46.87 -45.78 0.96
C PRO A 510 -46.86 -44.58 1.93
N LEU A 511 -46.51 -43.39 1.43
CA LEU A 511 -46.51 -42.17 2.21
C LEU A 511 -47.89 -41.51 2.16
N GLN A 512 -48.43 -41.15 3.32
CA GLN A 512 -49.59 -40.25 3.39
C GLN A 512 -49.13 -38.81 3.11
N LEU A 513 -49.72 -38.20 2.09
CA LEU A 513 -49.41 -36.85 1.64
C LEU A 513 -50.68 -35.98 1.67
N TYR A 514 -50.46 -34.67 1.69
CA TYR A 514 -51.51 -33.67 1.64
C TYR A 514 -51.19 -32.66 0.54
N ARG A 515 -52.19 -32.34 -0.27
CA ARG A 515 -52.11 -31.26 -1.26
C ARG A 515 -52.57 -29.97 -0.61
N LEU A 516 -51.76 -28.92 -0.74
CA LEU A 516 -52.12 -27.57 -0.32
C LEU A 516 -52.67 -26.76 -1.50
N HIS A 517 -53.91 -26.30 -1.39
CA HIS A 517 -54.58 -25.44 -2.38
C HIS A 517 -54.17 -23.99 -2.20
N TRP A 518 -52.93 -23.68 -2.58
CA TRP A 518 -52.32 -22.34 -2.38
C TRP A 518 -53.10 -21.19 -3.05
N GLN A 519 -53.89 -21.47 -4.09
CA GLN A 519 -54.72 -20.46 -4.77
C GLN A 519 -55.85 -19.91 -3.89
N GLU A 520 -56.28 -20.68 -2.89
CA GLU A 520 -57.30 -20.28 -1.93
C GLU A 520 -56.72 -19.45 -0.76
N VAL A 521 -55.39 -19.33 -0.69
CA VAL A 521 -54.67 -18.57 0.33
C VAL A 521 -54.22 -17.24 -0.24
N GLN A 522 -54.58 -16.13 0.41
CA GLN A 522 -54.10 -14.80 0.02
C GLN A 522 -52.58 -14.70 0.17
N SER A 523 -51.91 -14.12 -0.82
CA SER A 523 -50.48 -13.78 -0.72
C SER A 523 -50.28 -12.76 0.41
N THR A 524 -49.36 -13.10 1.31
CA THR A 524 -48.90 -12.29 2.44
C THR A 524 -47.87 -11.21 2.06
N ALA A 525 -47.32 -11.25 0.84
CA ALA A 525 -46.23 -10.38 0.41
C ALA A 525 -46.64 -8.94 -0.04
N LEU A 526 -47.74 -8.38 0.48
CA LEU A 526 -48.14 -6.97 0.25
C LEU A 526 -48.02 -6.08 1.51
N SER A 527 -47.38 -6.56 2.57
CA SER A 527 -47.18 -5.75 3.78
C SER A 527 -45.80 -5.98 4.40
N PHE A 528 -44.75 -5.48 3.73
CA PHE A 528 -43.49 -5.10 4.36
C PHE A 528 -42.88 -3.91 3.63
#